data_AF-A0A067Q0S3-F1
#
_entry.id   AF-A0A067Q0S3-F1
#
_cell.length_a   1.000
_cell.length_b   1.000
_cell.length_c   1.000
_cell.angle_alpha   90.00
_cell.angle_beta   90.00
_cell.angle_gamma   90.00
#
_symmetry.space_group_name_H-M   'P 1'
#
loop_
_entity.id
_entity.type
_entity.pdbx_description
1 polymer ?
#
loop_
_entity_poly.entity_id
_entity_poly.type
_entity_poly.pdbx_seq_one_letter_code
_entity_poly.pdbx_strand_id
1 'polypeptide(L)'
;MTTPTEIHPDPFSTPRHEHPPPPFSSRPTTVPSTPYLPPADMVLADSYPAINPSNNSHSVPGNANSLTNAPSAALDAHLWSQRLSQSLSQMANEIATASQALNSMPPPAAQQPSHIVYDPSLDSSTASLEVDVAALTTKLEAMEVKQDALIREVEGLKDLILSSHPTTNGATTNGAANGHANGGENGVSENGTPPGVSAYQELEKKVTDALDSIKIEQGRLYARLLNARLSHQKQTIQPILMTNGKVPPNYPVTKGEFEKLTKERYEALLKSYGLPVKGDTDAKREAVRQFLGLPPIVM
;
A
#
# COMPACT_ATOMS: atom_id res chain seq x y z
N MET A 1 16.95 38.85 72.13
CA MET A 1 16.21 39.71 71.20
C MET A 1 15.61 38.80 70.15
N THR A 2 14.36 38.40 70.38
CA THR A 2 13.63 37.40 69.60
C THR A 2 12.43 38.12 69.01
N THR A 3 12.41 38.27 67.69
CA THR A 3 11.31 38.88 66.95
C THR A 3 10.18 37.86 66.75
N PRO A 4 8.90 38.23 66.96
CA PRO A 4 7.78 37.35 66.71
C PRO A 4 7.39 37.36 65.22
N THR A 5 7.21 36.18 64.65
CA THR A 5 6.70 35.97 63.29
C THR A 5 5.19 36.14 63.28
N GLU A 6 4.73 37.14 62.53
CA GLU A 6 3.34 37.49 62.29
C GLU A 6 2.70 36.50 61.32
N ILE A 7 1.67 35.78 61.77
CA ILE A 7 0.89 34.83 60.97
C ILE A 7 -0.27 35.61 60.34
N HIS A 8 -0.22 35.78 59.03
CA HIS A 8 -1.25 36.45 58.24
C HIS A 8 -2.31 35.41 57.80
N PRO A 9 -3.59 35.54 58.17
CA PRO A 9 -4.65 34.70 57.63
C PRO A 9 -5.10 35.22 56.25
N ASP A 10 -5.17 34.33 55.27
CA ASP A 10 -5.72 34.61 53.94
C ASP A 10 -7.26 34.72 53.98
N PRO A 11 -7.85 35.84 53.51
CA PRO A 11 -9.29 36.01 53.47
C PRO A 11 -9.84 35.97 52.03
N PHE A 12 -9.77 34.83 51.34
CA PHE A 12 -10.50 34.66 50.06
C PHE A 12 -11.04 33.23 49.87
N SER A 13 -12.01 32.87 50.71
CA SER A 13 -12.95 31.78 50.41
C SER A 13 -14.04 32.32 49.48
N THR A 14 -13.80 32.25 48.18
CA THR A 14 -14.80 32.61 47.16
C THR A 14 -15.81 31.46 47.03
N PRO A 15 -17.13 31.72 47.10
CA PRO A 15 -18.14 30.67 46.99
C PRO A 15 -18.14 30.08 45.57
N ARG A 16 -18.06 28.76 45.51
CA ARG A 16 -18.10 27.94 44.30
C ARG A 16 -19.48 28.09 43.66
N HIS A 17 -19.59 28.89 42.61
CA HIS A 17 -20.81 29.00 41.82
C HIS A 17 -21.02 27.70 41.06
N GLU A 18 -21.91 26.84 41.55
CA GLU A 18 -22.40 25.67 40.84
C GLU A 18 -23.16 26.14 39.60
N HIS A 19 -22.58 25.94 38.43
CA HIS A 19 -23.26 26.08 37.17
C HIS A 19 -24.35 24.98 37.06
N PRO A 20 -25.61 25.34 36.74
CA PRO A 20 -26.62 24.33 36.46
C PRO A 20 -26.24 23.52 35.21
N PRO A 21 -26.55 22.21 35.16
CA PRO A 21 -26.29 21.38 34.00
C PRO A 21 -27.07 21.90 32.79
N PRO A 22 -26.50 21.83 31.57
CA PRO A 22 -27.17 22.28 30.37
C PRO A 22 -28.45 21.43 30.12
N PRO A 23 -29.53 22.05 29.61
CA PRO A 23 -30.74 21.32 29.27
C PRO A 23 -30.44 20.28 28.19
N PHE A 24 -30.90 19.05 28.41
CA PHE A 24 -30.85 17.98 27.42
C PHE A 24 -31.60 18.42 26.15
N SER A 25 -30.85 18.80 25.11
CA SER A 25 -31.38 18.93 23.76
C SER A 25 -31.72 17.53 23.25
N SER A 26 -33.00 17.18 23.32
CA SER A 26 -33.60 16.07 22.59
C SER A 26 -33.34 16.26 21.10
N ARG A 27 -32.32 15.58 20.57
CA ARG A 27 -31.99 15.59 19.15
C ARG A 27 -33.04 14.73 18.42
N PRO A 28 -33.73 15.24 17.39
CA PRO A 28 -34.63 14.42 16.59
C PRO A 28 -33.79 13.37 15.84
N THR A 29 -34.13 12.10 16.03
CA THR A 29 -33.63 10.99 15.23
C THR A 29 -34.20 11.09 13.82
N THR A 30 -33.54 11.83 12.95
CA THR A 30 -33.79 11.78 11.51
C THR A 30 -33.11 10.52 10.97
N VAL A 31 -33.90 9.46 10.80
CA VAL A 31 -33.53 8.26 10.04
C VAL A 31 -33.20 8.69 8.60
N PRO A 32 -32.01 8.39 8.07
CA PRO A 32 -31.72 8.64 6.66
C PRO A 32 -32.54 7.65 5.82
N SER A 33 -33.48 8.17 5.03
CA SER A 33 -34.14 7.42 3.96
C SER A 33 -33.07 6.95 2.97
N THR A 34 -32.82 5.65 2.95
CA THR A 34 -32.05 4.96 1.92
C THR A 34 -32.73 5.19 0.56
N PRO A 35 -32.01 5.66 -0.48
CA PRO A 35 -32.56 5.74 -1.81
C PRO A 35 -32.84 4.33 -2.33
N TYR A 36 -34.10 4.11 -2.74
CA TYR A 36 -34.56 2.91 -3.42
C TYR A 36 -33.84 2.80 -4.77
N LEU A 37 -32.93 1.83 -4.89
CA LEU A 37 -32.29 1.45 -6.15
C LEU A 37 -33.27 0.54 -6.91
N PRO A 38 -33.65 0.88 -8.17
CA PRO A 38 -34.43 -0.03 -8.99
C PRO A 38 -33.61 -1.29 -9.35
N PRO A 39 -34.27 -2.44 -9.60
CA PRO A 39 -33.60 -3.66 -10.01
C PRO A 39 -32.92 -3.47 -11.37
N ALA A 40 -31.63 -3.84 -11.43
CA ALA A 40 -30.82 -3.83 -12.64
C ALA A 40 -31.20 -5.02 -13.54
N ASP A 41 -32.33 -4.89 -14.24
CA ASP A 41 -32.60 -5.65 -15.47
C ASP A 41 -32.37 -4.72 -16.66
N MET A 42 -31.14 -4.69 -17.17
CA MET A 42 -30.90 -4.31 -18.57
C MET A 42 -29.72 -5.10 -19.13
N VAL A 43 -30.12 -6.05 -19.96
CA VAL A 43 -29.35 -6.75 -20.98
C VAL A 43 -28.68 -5.72 -21.89
N LEU A 44 -27.35 -5.66 -21.90
CA LEU A 44 -26.59 -5.07 -23.00
C LEU A 44 -25.62 -6.12 -23.53
N ALA A 45 -26.05 -6.78 -24.59
CA ALA A 45 -25.19 -7.54 -25.47
C ALA A 45 -24.47 -6.53 -26.37
N ASP A 46 -23.21 -6.23 -26.09
CA ASP A 46 -22.35 -5.53 -27.05
C ASP A 46 -21.01 -6.26 -27.18
N SER A 47 -20.94 -6.97 -28.31
CA SER A 47 -19.79 -7.23 -29.18
C SER A 47 -18.41 -6.79 -28.66
N TYR A 48 -17.61 -7.77 -28.24
CA TYR A 48 -16.15 -7.65 -28.29
C TYR A 48 -15.66 -8.03 -29.70
N PRO A 49 -14.80 -7.23 -30.36
CA PRO A 49 -14.11 -7.67 -31.56
C PRO A 49 -13.11 -8.76 -31.20
N ALA A 50 -13.28 -9.94 -31.82
CA ALA A 50 -12.32 -11.03 -31.75
C ALA A 50 -10.97 -10.59 -32.32
N ILE A 51 -9.96 -10.48 -31.46
CA ILE A 51 -8.56 -10.37 -31.91
C ILE A 51 -8.16 -11.76 -32.39
N ASN A 52 -8.07 -11.90 -33.71
CA ASN A 52 -7.63 -13.09 -34.42
C ASN A 52 -6.09 -13.13 -34.40
N PRO A 53 -5.42 -14.02 -33.63
CA PRO A 53 -3.99 -14.21 -33.78
C PRO A 53 -3.74 -14.95 -35.09
N SER A 54 -3.26 -14.21 -36.10
CA SER A 54 -2.82 -14.78 -37.36
C SER A 54 -1.75 -15.85 -37.10
N ASN A 55 -2.15 -17.08 -37.39
CA ASN A 55 -1.33 -18.28 -37.52
C ASN A 55 -0.17 -18.00 -38.50
N ASN A 56 1.04 -17.80 -37.99
CA ASN A 56 2.23 -17.79 -38.83
C ASN A 56 2.80 -19.21 -38.89
N SER A 57 2.20 -20.03 -39.75
CA SER A 57 2.59 -21.41 -40.04
C SER A 57 3.87 -21.41 -40.86
N HIS A 58 5.03 -21.37 -40.21
CA HIS A 58 6.31 -21.66 -40.87
C HIS A 58 6.58 -23.16 -40.79
N SER A 59 6.19 -23.87 -41.84
CA SER A 59 6.45 -25.30 -42.03
C SER A 59 7.93 -25.52 -42.33
N VAL A 60 8.71 -25.91 -41.32
CA VAL A 60 10.06 -26.45 -41.51
C VAL A 60 9.95 -27.97 -41.68
N PRO A 61 10.49 -28.57 -42.76
CA PRO A 61 10.42 -30.01 -42.98
C PRO A 61 11.34 -30.76 -42.00
N GLY A 62 10.84 -31.92 -41.59
CA GLY A 62 11.33 -32.69 -40.46
C GLY A 62 12.76 -33.20 -40.58
N ASN A 63 13.42 -33.20 -39.42
CA ASN A 63 14.58 -34.03 -39.17
C ASN A 63 14.26 -34.92 -37.96
N ALA A 64 13.86 -36.16 -38.25
CA ALA A 64 13.66 -37.20 -37.26
C ALA A 64 15.03 -37.76 -36.88
N ASN A 65 15.63 -37.24 -35.81
CA ASN A 65 16.66 -37.89 -35.00
C ASN A 65 17.04 -37.00 -33.81
N SER A 66 16.49 -37.28 -32.63
CA SER A 66 17.21 -37.24 -31.35
C SER A 66 16.24 -37.51 -30.20
N LEU A 67 16.22 -38.76 -29.73
CA LEU A 67 15.77 -39.10 -28.39
C LEU A 67 16.87 -38.72 -27.40
N THR A 68 16.88 -37.47 -26.93
CA THR A 68 17.51 -37.02 -25.67
C THR A 68 16.89 -35.67 -25.26
N ASN A 69 15.61 -35.66 -24.90
CA ASN A 69 14.85 -34.43 -24.69
C ASN A 69 14.72 -34.09 -23.19
N ALA A 70 15.77 -33.48 -22.65
CA ALA A 70 15.72 -32.62 -21.48
C ALA A 70 16.87 -31.61 -21.62
N PRO A 71 16.59 -30.37 -22.10
CA PRO A 71 16.61 -29.23 -21.20
C PRO A 71 15.71 -28.04 -21.64
N SER A 72 14.42 -28.26 -21.94
CA SER A 72 13.55 -27.13 -22.40
C SER A 72 13.23 -26.10 -21.30
N ALA A 73 13.12 -26.52 -20.04
CA ALA A 73 12.77 -25.61 -18.94
C ALA A 73 13.82 -24.51 -18.68
N ALA A 74 15.10 -24.76 -18.97
CA ALA A 74 16.17 -23.78 -18.78
C ALA A 74 16.15 -22.68 -19.86
N LEU A 75 15.71 -23.01 -21.07
CA LEU A 75 15.60 -22.04 -22.17
C LEU A 75 14.44 -21.06 -21.93
N ASP A 76 13.32 -21.56 -21.39
CA ASP A 76 12.13 -20.75 -21.08
C ASP A 76 12.41 -19.76 -19.94
N ALA A 77 13.17 -20.16 -18.92
CA ALA A 77 13.56 -19.28 -17.82
C ALA A 77 14.40 -18.08 -18.31
N HIS A 78 15.31 -18.30 -19.26
CA HIS A 78 16.15 -17.23 -19.80
C HIS A 78 15.33 -16.24 -20.64
N LEU A 79 14.49 -16.73 -21.55
CA LEU A 79 13.60 -15.89 -22.37
C LEU A 79 12.66 -15.05 -21.49
N TRP A 80 12.18 -15.63 -20.39
CA TRP A 80 11.35 -14.91 -19.43
C TRP A 80 12.10 -13.80 -18.69
N SER A 81 13.31 -14.08 -18.19
CA SER A 81 14.13 -13.07 -17.51
C SER A 81 14.43 -11.87 -18.42
N GLN A 82 14.59 -12.13 -19.71
CA GLN A 82 14.81 -11.11 -20.73
C GLN A 82 13.55 -10.28 -20.97
N ARG A 83 12.37 -10.90 -21.04
CA ARG A 83 11.09 -10.21 -21.19
C ARG A 83 10.77 -9.35 -19.98
N LEU A 84 11.02 -9.85 -18.76
CA LEU A 84 10.84 -9.07 -17.54
C LEU A 84 11.78 -7.86 -17.50
N SER A 85 13.04 -8.07 -17.85
CA SER A 85 14.04 -6.99 -17.93
C SER A 85 13.64 -5.92 -18.96
N GLN A 86 13.08 -6.31 -20.11
CA GLN A 86 12.53 -5.38 -21.09
C GLN A 86 11.33 -4.60 -20.55
N SER A 87 10.38 -5.28 -19.90
CA SER A 87 9.21 -4.64 -19.28
C SER A 87 9.62 -3.61 -18.23
N LEU A 88 10.54 -3.97 -17.34
CA LEU A 88 11.11 -3.06 -16.33
C LEU A 88 11.84 -1.87 -16.96
N SER A 89 12.61 -2.10 -18.02
CA SER A 89 13.31 -1.02 -18.73
C SER A 89 12.35 -0.06 -19.41
N GLN A 90 11.27 -0.57 -20.01
CA GLN A 90 10.22 0.25 -20.62
C GLN A 90 9.50 1.08 -19.55
N MET A 91 9.19 0.48 -18.41
CA MET A 91 8.56 1.18 -17.29
C MET A 91 9.48 2.25 -16.70
N ALA A 92 10.78 1.99 -16.58
CA ALA A 92 11.76 2.98 -16.14
C ALA A 92 11.83 4.19 -17.11
N ASN A 93 11.78 3.94 -18.42
CA ASN A 93 11.73 5.00 -19.42
C ASN A 93 10.44 5.83 -19.36
N GLU A 94 9.28 5.18 -19.15
CA GLU A 94 8.02 5.90 -18.94
C GLU A 94 8.08 6.80 -17.71
N ILE A 95 8.64 6.30 -16.59
CA ILE A 95 8.81 7.09 -15.37
C ILE A 95 9.75 8.27 -15.62
N ALA A 96 10.89 8.05 -16.27
CA ALA A 96 11.84 9.11 -16.60
C ALA A 96 11.21 10.19 -17.48
N THR A 97 10.44 9.77 -18.50
CA THR A 97 9.72 10.68 -19.40
C THR A 97 8.66 11.49 -18.63
N ALA A 98 7.91 10.83 -17.74
CA ALA A 98 6.91 11.48 -16.91
C ALA A 98 7.54 12.47 -15.90
N SER A 99 8.70 12.13 -15.32
CA SER A 99 9.46 13.02 -14.45
C SER A 99 9.96 14.25 -15.20
N GLN A 100 10.44 14.10 -16.44
CA GLN A 100 10.83 15.23 -17.28
C GLN A 100 9.64 16.13 -17.62
N ALA A 101 8.48 15.53 -17.93
CA ALA A 101 7.25 16.28 -18.19
C ALA A 101 6.84 17.15 -16.98
N LEU A 102 6.93 16.62 -15.76
CA LEU A 102 6.67 17.38 -14.53
C LEU A 102 7.67 18.51 -14.31
N ASN A 103 8.95 18.30 -14.63
CA ASN A 103 9.98 19.34 -14.50
C ASN A 103 9.86 20.42 -15.59
N SER A 104 9.20 20.12 -16.70
CA SER A 104 8.93 21.08 -17.78
C SER A 104 7.68 21.93 -17.58
N MET A 105 6.86 21.63 -16.56
CA MET A 105 5.79 22.56 -16.16
C MET A 105 6.46 23.83 -15.64
N PRO A 106 6.19 25.00 -16.26
CA PRO A 106 6.76 26.24 -15.82
C PRO A 106 6.38 26.45 -14.35
N PRO A 107 7.34 26.83 -13.48
CA PRO A 107 7.02 27.13 -12.09
C PRO A 107 5.91 28.20 -12.11
N PRO A 108 4.85 28.06 -11.29
CA PRO A 108 3.79 29.05 -11.23
C PRO A 108 4.46 30.40 -11.02
N ALA A 109 4.30 31.29 -12.01
CA ALA A 109 4.99 32.56 -12.04
C ALA A 109 4.80 33.21 -10.69
N ALA A 110 5.92 33.39 -9.96
CA ALA A 110 5.92 34.03 -8.65
C ALA A 110 5.19 35.36 -8.81
N GLN A 111 3.95 35.40 -8.32
CA GLN A 111 3.15 36.61 -8.32
C GLN A 111 3.97 37.64 -7.58
N GLN A 112 4.51 38.60 -8.34
CA GLN A 112 5.16 39.75 -7.74
C GLN A 112 4.12 40.42 -6.83
N PRO A 113 4.52 40.91 -5.65
CA PRO A 113 3.62 41.56 -4.71
C PRO A 113 3.20 42.93 -5.28
N SER A 114 2.29 42.95 -6.24
CA SER A 114 1.64 44.15 -6.72
C SER A 114 0.53 44.51 -5.74
N HIS A 115 0.84 45.47 -4.88
CA HIS A 115 -0.02 46.50 -4.34
C HIS A 115 -1.52 46.15 -4.25
N ILE A 116 -1.95 45.83 -3.03
CA ILE A 116 -3.35 45.56 -2.63
C ILE A 116 -4.23 46.75 -3.05
N VAL A 117 -4.94 46.59 -4.16
CA VAL A 117 -6.21 47.27 -4.42
C VAL A 117 -7.27 46.19 -4.22
N TYR A 118 -8.12 46.37 -3.21
CA TYR A 118 -9.22 45.47 -2.91
C TYR A 118 -10.24 45.48 -4.06
N ASP A 119 -10.10 44.55 -5.01
CA ASP A 119 -11.16 44.20 -5.96
C ASP A 119 -11.83 42.89 -5.47
N PRO A 120 -13.15 42.90 -5.17
CA PRO A 120 -13.87 41.75 -4.63
C PRO A 120 -14.32 40.69 -5.67
N SER A 121 -13.71 40.61 -6.85
CA SER A 121 -14.00 39.55 -7.85
C SER A 121 -13.13 38.30 -7.67
N LEU A 122 -13.50 37.45 -6.72
CA LEU A 122 -12.68 36.37 -6.13
C LEU A 122 -12.95 34.94 -6.64
N ASP A 123 -13.28 34.74 -7.93
CA ASP A 123 -13.74 33.41 -8.42
C ASP A 123 -12.79 32.66 -9.38
N SER A 124 -11.59 33.18 -9.71
CA SER A 124 -10.81 32.63 -10.85
C SER A 124 -9.63 31.69 -10.51
N SER A 125 -9.24 31.52 -9.24
CA SER A 125 -8.02 30.75 -8.88
C SER A 125 -8.24 29.28 -8.49
N THR A 126 -9.47 28.81 -8.32
CA THR A 126 -9.75 27.39 -7.97
C THR A 126 -9.73 26.46 -9.18
N ALA A 127 -10.06 26.96 -10.38
CA ALA A 127 -10.20 26.13 -11.58
C ALA A 127 -8.88 25.44 -12.01
N SER A 128 -7.72 26.10 -11.82
CA SER A 128 -6.43 25.49 -12.16
C SER A 128 -6.06 24.33 -11.24
N LEU A 129 -6.41 24.43 -9.95
CA LEU A 129 -6.16 23.38 -8.96
C LEU A 129 -7.07 22.17 -9.18
N GLU A 130 -8.30 22.39 -9.64
CA GLU A 130 -9.24 21.31 -9.95
C GLU A 130 -8.80 20.47 -11.15
N VAL A 131 -8.24 21.09 -12.19
CA VAL A 131 -7.70 20.38 -13.38
C VAL A 131 -6.51 19.50 -12.99
N ASP A 132 -5.60 20.00 -12.15
CA ASP A 132 -4.45 19.22 -11.68
C ASP A 132 -4.88 18.04 -10.80
N VAL A 133 -5.90 18.21 -9.96
CA VAL A 133 -6.45 17.13 -9.11
C VAL A 133 -7.14 16.06 -9.97
N ALA A 134 -7.88 16.44 -11.02
CA ALA A 134 -8.50 15.49 -11.93
C ALA A 134 -7.44 14.65 -12.67
N ALA A 135 -6.41 15.30 -13.21
CA ALA A 135 -5.30 14.62 -13.89
C ALA A 135 -4.54 13.67 -12.93
N LEU A 136 -4.32 14.09 -11.68
CA LEU A 136 -3.69 13.25 -10.66
C LEU A 136 -4.55 12.02 -10.34
N THR A 137 -5.88 12.19 -10.28
CA THR A 137 -6.83 11.12 -9.99
C THR A 137 -6.84 10.07 -11.10
N THR A 138 -6.93 10.49 -12.37
CA THR A 138 -6.84 9.58 -13.52
C THR A 138 -5.51 8.83 -13.55
N LYS A 139 -4.40 9.50 -13.18
CA LYS A 139 -3.09 8.85 -13.11
C LYS A 139 -3.02 7.80 -11.99
N LEU A 140 -3.66 8.06 -10.86
CA LEU A 140 -3.71 7.13 -9.72
C LEU A 140 -4.51 5.88 -10.08
N GLU A 141 -5.65 6.05 -10.76
CA GLU A 141 -6.48 4.96 -11.28
C GLU A 141 -5.72 4.12 -12.33
N ALA A 142 -4.98 4.75 -13.24
CA ALA A 142 -4.15 4.04 -14.21
C ALA A 142 -3.03 3.22 -13.54
N MET A 143 -2.43 3.74 -12.45
CA MET A 143 -1.45 2.97 -11.67
C MET A 143 -2.07 1.79 -10.95
N GLU A 144 -3.29 1.94 -10.41
CA GLU A 144 -4.03 0.87 -9.74
C GLU A 144 -4.36 -0.27 -10.72
N VAL A 145 -4.86 0.06 -11.92
CA VAL A 145 -5.09 -0.92 -13.00
C VAL A 145 -3.79 -1.65 -13.38
N LYS A 146 -2.66 -0.95 -13.44
CA LYS A 146 -1.35 -1.55 -13.79
C LYS A 146 -0.84 -2.46 -12.68
N GLN A 147 -1.07 -2.11 -11.40
CA GLN A 147 -0.75 -2.98 -10.27
C GLN A 147 -1.58 -4.26 -10.29
N ASP A 148 -2.88 -4.17 -10.57
CA ASP A 148 -3.75 -5.35 -10.71
C ASP A 148 -3.33 -6.26 -11.85
N ALA A 149 -2.86 -5.68 -12.97
CA ALA A 149 -2.30 -6.45 -14.08
C ALA A 149 -1.03 -7.20 -13.66
N LEU A 150 -0.11 -6.53 -12.96
CA LEU A 150 1.11 -7.14 -12.42
C LEU A 150 0.81 -8.27 -11.43
N ILE A 151 -0.18 -8.09 -10.54
CA ILE A 151 -0.62 -9.14 -9.61
C ILE A 151 -1.12 -10.35 -10.41
N ARG A 152 -1.98 -10.14 -11.41
CA ARG A 152 -2.46 -11.23 -12.29
C ARG A 152 -1.35 -11.93 -13.05
N GLU A 153 -0.35 -11.19 -13.54
CA GLU A 153 0.80 -11.79 -14.22
C GLU A 153 1.63 -12.65 -13.26
N VAL A 154 1.86 -12.19 -12.03
CA VAL A 154 2.57 -12.95 -11.01
C VAL A 154 1.79 -14.20 -10.59
N GLU A 155 0.47 -14.10 -10.43
CA GLU A 155 -0.39 -15.25 -10.14
C GLU A 155 -0.41 -16.26 -11.30
N GLY A 156 -0.51 -15.79 -12.55
CA GLY A 156 -0.42 -16.66 -13.73
C GLY A 156 0.93 -17.36 -13.84
N LEU A 157 2.03 -16.71 -13.45
CA LEU A 157 3.35 -17.34 -13.37
C LEU A 157 3.43 -18.39 -12.27
N LYS A 158 2.80 -18.13 -11.12
CA LYS A 158 2.68 -19.13 -10.07
C LYS A 158 1.97 -20.38 -10.59
N ASP A 159 0.85 -20.24 -11.28
CA ASP A 159 0.11 -21.37 -11.87
C ASP A 159 0.91 -22.09 -12.96
N LEU A 160 1.66 -21.37 -13.78
CA LEU A 160 2.55 -21.97 -14.78
C LEU A 160 3.66 -22.81 -14.12
N ILE A 161 4.27 -22.29 -13.04
CA ILE A 161 5.30 -23.01 -12.29
C ILE A 161 4.70 -24.26 -11.65
N LEU A 162 3.53 -24.15 -11.01
CA LEU A 162 2.82 -25.29 -10.41
C LEU A 162 2.39 -26.34 -11.44
N SER A 163 1.95 -25.94 -12.65
CA SER A 163 1.54 -26.86 -13.71
C SER A 163 2.70 -27.49 -14.48
N SER A 164 3.86 -26.81 -14.56
CA SER A 164 5.06 -27.33 -15.22
C SER A 164 5.77 -28.45 -14.44
N HIS A 165 5.36 -28.70 -13.19
CA HIS A 165 5.82 -29.85 -12.43
C HIS A 165 4.86 -31.02 -12.62
N PRO A 166 5.27 -32.07 -13.37
CA PRO A 166 4.58 -33.34 -13.25
C PRO A 166 4.76 -33.78 -11.80
N THR A 167 3.70 -33.72 -11.00
CA THR A 167 3.62 -34.49 -9.76
C THR A 167 3.91 -35.92 -10.15
N THR A 168 5.16 -36.35 -9.97
CA THR A 168 5.56 -37.74 -10.04
C THR A 168 4.91 -38.39 -8.84
N ASN A 169 3.59 -38.60 -8.93
CA ASN A 169 2.86 -39.55 -8.13
C ASN A 169 3.43 -40.90 -8.55
N GLY A 170 4.55 -41.23 -7.92
CA GLY A 170 5.10 -42.57 -7.92
C GLY A 170 3.96 -43.47 -7.49
N ALA A 171 3.45 -44.23 -8.46
CA ALA A 171 2.75 -45.45 -8.20
C ALA A 171 3.67 -46.30 -7.33
N THR A 172 3.50 -46.19 -6.02
CA THR A 172 4.00 -47.17 -5.06
C THR A 172 3.24 -48.44 -5.37
N THR A 173 3.83 -49.26 -6.23
CA THR A 173 3.45 -50.64 -6.42
C THR A 173 3.50 -51.30 -5.05
N ASN A 174 2.33 -51.70 -4.56
CA ASN A 174 2.17 -52.59 -3.41
C ASN A 174 2.90 -53.91 -3.70
N GLY A 175 4.18 -53.97 -3.36
CA GLY A 175 4.99 -55.16 -3.30
C GLY A 175 5.16 -55.56 -1.85
N ALA A 176 4.31 -56.47 -1.38
CA ALA A 176 4.41 -57.11 -0.08
C ALA A 176 5.74 -57.87 0.09
N ALA A 177 6.43 -57.68 1.22
CA ALA A 177 7.15 -58.76 1.91
C ALA A 177 7.72 -58.29 3.26
N ASN A 178 7.18 -58.87 4.33
CA ASN A 178 7.82 -59.30 5.57
C ASN A 178 9.13 -58.63 6.05
N GLY A 179 9.00 -57.93 7.18
CA GLY A 179 9.58 -58.37 8.46
C GLY A 179 11.10 -58.37 8.61
N HIS A 180 11.62 -57.39 9.35
CA HIS A 180 12.64 -57.66 10.36
C HIS A 180 12.75 -56.51 11.36
N ALA A 181 12.58 -56.83 12.63
CA ALA A 181 13.04 -56.00 13.74
C ALA A 181 14.57 -56.14 13.83
N ASN A 182 15.31 -55.03 13.71
CA ASN A 182 16.55 -54.92 14.46
C ASN A 182 16.96 -53.46 14.64
N GLY A 183 17.36 -53.14 15.87
CA GLY A 183 17.95 -51.85 16.22
C GLY A 183 19.30 -51.66 15.54
N GLY A 184 19.65 -50.41 15.30
CA GLY A 184 20.92 -50.02 14.71
C GLY A 184 21.01 -48.50 14.66
N GLU A 185 21.78 -47.96 15.60
CA GLU A 185 22.24 -46.58 15.65
C GLU A 185 22.99 -46.16 14.38
N ASN A 186 23.08 -44.84 14.22
CA ASN A 186 24.08 -44.11 13.42
C ASN A 186 24.02 -44.25 11.89
N GLY A 187 23.43 -43.22 11.30
CA GLY A 187 23.61 -42.85 9.91
C GLY A 187 22.71 -41.67 9.60
N VAL A 188 23.14 -40.46 10.00
CA VAL A 188 22.63 -39.22 9.41
C VAL A 188 23.04 -39.28 7.93
N SER A 189 22.22 -39.96 7.13
CA SER A 189 22.24 -39.83 5.69
C SER A 189 21.93 -38.38 5.42
N GLU A 190 22.98 -37.65 5.07
CA GLU A 190 22.96 -36.43 4.29
C GLU A 190 22.30 -36.78 2.94
N ASN A 191 20.99 -37.07 2.98
CA ASN A 191 20.14 -37.21 1.83
C ASN A 191 20.09 -35.81 1.23
N GLY A 192 21.02 -35.58 0.30
CA GLY A 192 21.11 -34.38 -0.50
C GLY A 192 19.73 -34.09 -1.07
N THR A 193 19.06 -33.10 -0.47
CA THR A 193 17.89 -32.49 -1.06
C THR A 193 18.31 -32.09 -2.47
N PRO A 194 17.62 -32.55 -3.52
CA PRO A 194 18.05 -32.29 -4.87
C PRO A 194 18.26 -30.77 -5.04
N PRO A 195 19.40 -30.32 -5.58
CA PRO A 195 19.85 -28.92 -5.51
C PRO A 195 18.93 -27.89 -6.20
N GLY A 196 17.80 -28.31 -6.76
CA GLY A 196 16.77 -27.42 -7.31
C GLY A 196 15.64 -27.09 -6.33
N VAL A 197 15.23 -28.00 -5.44
CA VAL A 197 13.94 -27.86 -4.71
C VAL A 197 13.96 -26.71 -3.71
N SER A 198 15.10 -26.42 -3.09
CA SER A 198 15.24 -25.32 -2.12
C SER A 198 15.14 -23.94 -2.77
N ALA A 199 15.73 -23.75 -3.96
CA ALA A 199 15.71 -22.47 -4.67
C ALA A 199 14.29 -22.07 -5.09
N TYR A 200 13.46 -23.06 -5.49
CA TYR A 200 12.06 -22.82 -5.82
C TYR A 200 11.23 -22.45 -4.59
N GLN A 201 11.44 -23.14 -3.46
CA GLN A 201 10.72 -22.84 -2.23
C GLN A 201 11.06 -21.44 -1.71
N GLU A 202 12.32 -21.00 -1.81
CA GLU A 202 12.72 -19.63 -1.50
C GLU A 202 12.08 -18.61 -2.44
N LEU A 203 11.97 -18.94 -3.74
CA LEU A 203 11.35 -18.06 -4.72
C LEU A 203 9.84 -17.91 -4.48
N GLU A 204 9.13 -19.01 -4.23
CA GLU A 204 7.70 -18.98 -3.91
C GLU A 204 7.43 -18.18 -2.63
N LYS A 205 8.28 -18.36 -1.61
CA LYS A 205 8.22 -17.56 -0.39
C LYS A 205 8.43 -16.07 -0.68
N LYS A 206 9.44 -15.71 -1.47
CA LYS A 206 9.70 -14.30 -1.86
C LYS A 206 8.55 -13.69 -2.65
N VAL A 207 7.95 -14.45 -3.56
CA VAL A 207 6.79 -13.99 -4.35
C VAL A 207 5.60 -13.74 -3.43
N THR A 208 5.33 -14.65 -2.49
CA THR A 208 4.25 -14.50 -1.50
C THR A 208 4.51 -13.30 -0.58
N ASP A 209 5.72 -13.17 -0.04
CA ASP A 209 6.13 -12.03 0.80
C ASP A 209 5.98 -10.69 0.03
N ALA A 210 6.28 -10.67 -1.27
CA ALA A 210 6.13 -9.49 -2.13
C ALA A 210 4.65 -9.15 -2.37
N LEU A 211 3.80 -10.14 -2.67
CA LEU A 211 2.36 -9.95 -2.86
C LEU A 211 1.70 -9.41 -1.59
N ASP A 212 2.05 -9.94 -0.42
CA ASP A 212 1.54 -9.45 0.87
C ASP A 212 2.00 -8.01 1.14
N SER A 213 3.25 -7.68 0.81
CA SER A 213 3.75 -6.30 0.90
C SER A 213 2.97 -5.34 0.00
N ILE A 214 2.62 -5.75 -1.23
CA ILE A 214 1.84 -4.94 -2.17
C ILE A 214 0.43 -4.70 -1.62
N LYS A 215 -0.25 -5.75 -1.16
CA LYS A 215 -1.60 -5.65 -0.58
C LYS A 215 -1.64 -4.69 0.61
N ILE A 216 -0.64 -4.76 1.49
CA ILE A 216 -0.52 -3.83 2.61
C ILE A 216 -0.34 -2.40 2.09
N GLU A 217 0.58 -2.17 1.15
CA GLU A 217 0.87 -0.82 0.66
C GLU A 217 -0.32 -0.21 -0.10
N GLN A 218 -1.11 -1.00 -0.83
CA GLN A 218 -2.39 -0.56 -1.42
C GLN A 218 -3.36 -0.07 -0.34
N GLY A 219 -3.52 -0.84 0.74
CA GLY A 219 -4.34 -0.42 1.88
C GLY A 219 -3.84 0.87 2.53
N ARG A 220 -2.52 1.07 2.62
CA ARG A 220 -1.93 2.32 3.13
C ARG A 220 -2.15 3.49 2.20
N LEU A 221 -2.02 3.28 0.88
CA LEU A 221 -2.15 4.34 -0.12
C LEU A 221 -3.54 4.96 -0.06
N TYR A 222 -4.59 4.13 0.01
CA TYR A 222 -5.97 4.61 0.14
C TYR A 222 -6.17 5.46 1.41
N ALA A 223 -5.67 4.99 2.55
CA ALA A 223 -5.73 5.75 3.80
C ALA A 223 -4.97 7.09 3.72
N ARG A 224 -3.76 7.11 3.12
CA ARG A 224 -2.99 8.35 2.91
C ARG A 224 -3.73 9.35 2.02
N LEU A 225 -4.39 8.88 0.96
CA LEU A 225 -5.16 9.73 0.06
C LEU A 225 -6.34 10.40 0.78
N LEU A 226 -7.05 9.66 1.64
CA LEU A 226 -8.11 10.23 2.47
C LEU A 226 -7.57 11.21 3.51
N ASN A 227 -6.42 10.88 4.11
CA ASN A 227 -5.76 11.74 5.09
C ASN A 227 -5.24 13.06 4.48
N ALA A 228 -4.85 13.06 3.20
CA ALA A 228 -4.37 14.24 2.50
C ALA A 228 -5.43 15.33 2.37
N ARG A 229 -6.72 14.95 2.42
CA ARG A 229 -7.86 15.87 2.35
C ARG A 229 -8.21 16.50 3.71
N LEU A 230 -7.49 16.16 4.78
CA LEU A 230 -7.81 16.63 6.13
C LEU A 230 -7.30 18.06 6.38
N SER A 231 -8.19 19.03 6.25
CA SER A 231 -7.91 20.44 6.56
C SER A 231 -8.11 20.78 8.05
N HIS A 232 -9.14 20.24 8.70
CA HIS A 232 -9.58 20.66 10.03
C HIS A 232 -9.08 19.75 11.16
N GLN A 233 -8.84 20.34 12.34
CA GLN A 233 -8.32 19.60 13.52
C GLN A 233 -9.27 18.50 14.03
N LYS A 234 -10.59 18.62 13.82
CA LYS A 234 -11.55 17.63 14.33
C LYS A 234 -11.80 16.45 13.38
N GLN A 235 -11.23 16.46 12.17
CA GLN A 235 -11.46 15.38 11.23
C GLN A 235 -10.71 14.11 11.64
N THR A 236 -11.36 12.97 11.46
CA THR A 236 -10.84 11.65 11.76
C THR A 236 -9.72 11.27 10.79
N ILE A 237 -8.60 10.79 11.33
CA ILE A 237 -7.52 10.24 10.53
C ILE A 237 -7.85 8.78 10.22
N GLN A 238 -7.79 8.40 8.94
CA GLN A 238 -7.88 7.00 8.54
C GLN A 238 -6.64 6.23 9.02
N PRO A 239 -6.83 5.13 9.76
CA PRO A 239 -5.71 4.32 10.25
C PRO A 239 -4.90 3.69 9.12
N ILE A 240 -3.57 3.81 9.23
CA ILE A 240 -2.63 3.11 8.36
C ILE A 240 -2.23 1.79 9.00
N LEU A 241 -2.35 0.70 8.25
CA LEU A 241 -1.99 -0.64 8.72
C LEU A 241 -0.47 -0.79 8.79
N MET A 242 0.04 -1.42 9.84
CA MET A 242 1.44 -1.84 9.95
C MET A 242 1.73 -3.01 9.01
N THR A 243 2.99 -3.46 8.94
CA THR A 243 3.40 -4.63 8.13
C THR A 243 2.74 -5.94 8.59
N ASN A 244 2.20 -5.98 9.81
CA ASN A 244 1.42 -7.10 10.33
C ASN A 244 -0.09 -6.98 10.05
N GLY A 245 -0.52 -5.99 9.25
CA GLY A 245 -1.91 -5.72 8.94
C GLY A 245 -2.74 -5.13 10.10
N LYS A 246 -2.13 -4.80 11.24
CA LYS A 246 -2.81 -4.20 12.40
C LYS A 246 -2.56 -2.70 12.48
N VAL A 247 -3.48 -1.98 13.11
CA VAL A 247 -3.29 -0.56 13.43
C VAL A 247 -2.33 -0.42 14.62
N PRO A 248 -1.39 0.55 14.63
CA PRO A 248 -0.51 0.76 15.78
C PRO A 248 -1.29 1.03 17.07
N PRO A 249 -0.78 0.59 18.23
CA PRO A 249 -1.39 0.94 19.50
C PRO A 249 -1.39 2.46 19.70
N ASN A 250 -2.47 2.99 20.28
CA ASN A 250 -2.60 4.42 20.59
C ASN A 250 -2.52 5.36 19.37
N TYR A 251 -2.97 4.89 18.20
CA TYR A 251 -3.08 5.68 16.98
C TYR A 251 -3.98 6.93 17.20
N PRO A 252 -3.58 8.13 16.73
CA PRO A 252 -4.37 9.34 16.91
C PRO A 252 -5.68 9.24 16.12
N VAL A 253 -6.80 9.56 16.77
CA VAL A 253 -8.12 9.46 16.13
C VAL A 253 -8.36 10.65 15.21
N THR A 254 -7.87 11.84 15.58
CA THR A 254 -8.10 13.08 14.84
C THR A 254 -6.80 13.84 14.52
N LYS A 255 -6.86 14.74 13.52
CA LYS A 255 -5.74 15.62 13.16
C LYS A 255 -5.26 16.45 14.36
N GLY A 256 -6.17 16.98 15.16
CA GLY A 256 -5.84 17.79 16.34
C GLY A 256 -5.18 17.00 17.47
N GLU A 257 -5.53 15.71 17.62
CA GLU A 257 -4.83 14.80 18.53
C GLU A 257 -3.42 14.50 18.04
N PHE A 258 -3.26 14.26 16.74
CA PHE A 258 -1.97 14.03 16.12
C PHE A 258 -0.99 15.17 16.43
N GLU A 259 -1.40 16.43 16.22
CA GLU A 259 -0.54 17.60 16.47
C GLU A 259 -0.09 17.75 17.93
N LYS A 260 -0.85 17.19 18.88
CA LYS A 260 -0.60 17.27 20.32
C LYS A 260 0.09 16.03 20.89
N LEU A 261 0.51 15.09 20.05
CA LEU A 261 1.22 13.91 20.51
C LEU A 261 2.55 14.31 21.19
N THR A 262 2.90 13.57 22.23
CA THR A 262 4.21 13.71 22.88
C THR A 262 5.31 13.15 21.99
N LYS A 263 6.55 13.56 22.25
CA LYS A 263 7.74 13.01 21.57
C LYS A 263 7.76 11.47 21.58
N GLU A 264 7.48 10.87 22.73
CA GLU A 264 7.45 9.42 22.93
C GLU A 264 6.41 8.73 22.02
N ARG A 265 5.25 9.36 21.83
CA ARG A 265 4.19 8.84 20.96
C ARG A 265 4.61 8.87 19.48
N TYR A 266 5.25 9.95 19.02
CA TYR A 266 5.79 10.00 17.66
C TYR A 266 6.86 8.92 17.44
N GLU A 267 7.75 8.71 18.42
CA GLU A 267 8.76 7.65 18.36
C GLU A 267 8.14 6.25 18.31
N ALA A 268 7.08 6.00 19.10
CA ALA A 268 6.36 4.73 19.06
C ALA A 268 5.72 4.49 17.68
N LEU A 269 5.13 5.51 17.07
CA LEU A 269 4.57 5.41 15.72
C LEU A 269 5.66 5.14 14.68
N LEU A 270 6.78 5.87 14.70
CA LEU A 270 7.91 5.63 13.79
C LEU A 270 8.43 4.19 13.90
N LYS A 271 8.63 3.69 15.12
CA LYS A 271 9.04 2.29 15.36
C LYS A 271 8.01 1.30 14.82
N SER A 272 6.73 1.55 15.05
CA SER A 272 5.65 0.65 14.61
C SER A 272 5.57 0.52 13.08
N TYR A 273 5.92 1.59 12.36
CA TYR A 273 5.98 1.60 10.89
C TYR A 273 7.35 1.24 10.31
N GLY A 274 8.35 0.92 11.15
CA GLY A 274 9.71 0.63 10.68
C GLY A 274 10.44 1.86 10.10
N LEU A 275 10.03 3.07 10.49
CA LEU A 275 10.65 4.31 10.05
C LEU A 275 11.83 4.71 10.95
N PRO A 276 12.85 5.41 10.41
CA PRO A 276 13.98 5.87 11.22
C PRO A 276 13.56 6.85 12.32
N VAL A 277 14.00 6.59 13.56
CA VAL A 277 13.70 7.42 14.74
C VAL A 277 14.77 8.49 14.96
N LYS A 278 15.15 9.20 13.90
CA LYS A 278 16.21 10.24 13.94
C LYS A 278 15.59 11.64 14.01
N GLY A 279 16.35 12.61 14.54
CA GLY A 279 15.93 14.02 14.61
C GLY A 279 15.31 14.45 15.95
N ASP A 280 14.94 15.72 16.02
CA ASP A 280 14.20 16.34 17.12
C ASP A 280 12.70 16.02 17.05
N THR A 281 11.92 16.54 17.99
CA THR A 281 10.47 16.25 18.05
C THR A 281 9.74 16.74 16.81
N ASP A 282 10.16 17.87 16.24
CA ASP A 282 9.55 18.46 15.05
C ASP A 282 9.86 17.64 13.80
N ALA A 283 11.10 17.17 13.61
CA ALA A 283 11.45 16.25 12.53
C ALA A 283 10.70 14.92 12.63
N LYS A 284 10.52 14.38 13.84
CA LYS A 284 9.74 13.15 14.07
C LYS A 284 8.26 13.35 13.76
N ARG A 285 7.69 14.48 14.18
CA ARG A 285 6.31 14.86 13.85
C ARG A 285 6.14 14.94 12.34
N GLU A 286 7.05 15.61 11.63
CA GLU A 286 6.97 15.76 10.17
C GLU A 286 7.13 14.41 9.45
N ALA A 287 8.06 13.55 9.90
CA ALA A 287 8.23 12.22 9.33
C ALA A 287 6.96 11.35 9.47
N VAL A 288 6.31 11.38 10.65
CA VAL A 288 5.03 10.69 10.84
C VAL A 288 3.93 11.35 10.02
N ARG A 289 3.86 12.68 9.97
CA ARG A 289 2.88 13.45 9.18
C ARG A 289 2.92 13.03 7.71
N GLN A 290 4.11 13.04 7.13
CA GLN A 290 4.32 12.67 5.73
C GLN A 290 3.93 11.21 5.49
N PHE A 291 4.32 10.30 6.38
CA PHE A 291 3.95 8.89 6.26
C PHE A 291 2.44 8.65 6.36
N LEU A 292 1.74 9.43 7.20
CA LEU A 292 0.29 9.36 7.33
C LEU A 292 -0.46 10.01 6.16
N GLY A 293 0.25 10.72 5.27
CA GLY A 293 -0.35 11.48 4.18
C GLY A 293 -1.07 12.73 4.64
N LEU A 294 -0.70 13.30 5.80
CA LEU A 294 -1.31 14.53 6.31
C LEU A 294 -0.69 15.78 5.65
N PRO A 295 -1.46 16.85 5.41
CA PRO A 295 -0.92 18.06 4.78
C PRO A 295 0.11 18.76 5.68
N PRO A 296 1.16 19.39 5.11
CA PRO A 296 2.21 20.06 5.86
C PRO A 296 1.64 21.23 6.68
N ILE A 297 2.30 21.56 7.80
CA ILE A 297 2.04 22.83 8.49
C ILE A 297 2.64 23.94 7.66
N VAL A 298 1.79 24.83 7.15
CA VAL A 298 2.21 26.12 6.61
C VAL A 298 2.40 27.03 7.83
N MET A 299 3.65 27.34 8.16
CA MET A 299 4.01 28.31 9.21
C MET A 299 4.07 29.73 8.64
#